data_AF-A0A370WVF6-F1
#
_entry.id   AF-A0A370WVF6-F1
#
_cell.length_a   1.000
_cell.length_b   1.000
_cell.length_c   1.000
_cell.angle_alpha   90.00
_cell.angle_beta   90.00
_cell.angle_gamma   90.00
#
_symmetry.space_group_name_H-M   'P 1'
#
loop_
_entity.id
_entity.type
_entity.pdbx_description
1 polymer ?
#
loop_
_entity_poly.entity_id
_entity_poly.type
_entity_poly.pdbx_seq_one_letter_code
_entity_poly.pdbx_strand_id
1 'polypeptide(L)'
;MALSAPYRKAQRLLSAWLEGGRTARRQVFTIRAVLPALDAADKHRLSRWLAWLCVAAGARGEWLLRRIERLDPAFGASTAAALLQLPIEVGLSIVRDHRKSA
;
A
#
# COMPACT_ATOMS: atom_id res chain seq x y z
N MET A 1 -20.28 3.59 -10.45
CA MET A 1 -19.43 2.38 -10.36
C MET A 1 -19.33 1.95 -8.91
N ALA A 2 -19.90 0.79 -8.55
CA ALA A 2 -19.75 0.25 -7.20
C ALA A 2 -18.39 -0.48 -7.08
N LEU A 3 -17.69 -0.29 -5.95
CA LEU A 3 -16.47 -1.05 -5.66
C LEU A 3 -16.81 -2.55 -5.55
N SER A 4 -15.91 -3.43 -5.99
CA SER A 4 -16.13 -4.87 -5.86
C SER A 4 -16.12 -5.31 -4.38
N ALA A 5 -16.79 -6.42 -4.06
CA ALA A 5 -16.74 -6.98 -2.72
C ALA A 5 -15.31 -7.41 -2.30
N PRO A 6 -14.50 -8.06 -3.16
CA PRO A 6 -13.10 -8.36 -2.89
C PRO A 6 -12.26 -7.11 -2.58
N TYR A 7 -12.43 -6.02 -3.36
CA TYR A 7 -11.73 -4.76 -3.14
C TYR A 7 -12.04 -4.19 -1.76
N ARG A 8 -13.33 -4.04 -1.41
CA ARG A 8 -13.72 -3.49 -0.10
C ARG A 8 -13.17 -4.32 1.05
N LYS A 9 -13.16 -5.64 0.92
CA LYS A 9 -12.60 -6.56 1.93
C LYS A 9 -11.09 -6.36 2.07
N ALA A 10 -10.36 -6.33 0.96
CA ALA A 10 -8.91 -6.13 0.95
C ALA A 10 -8.53 -4.77 1.57
N GLN A 11 -9.23 -3.70 1.18
CA GLN A 11 -9.02 -2.35 1.68
C GLN A 11 -9.21 -2.28 3.20
N ARG A 12 -10.31 -2.83 3.74
CA ARG A 12 -10.56 -2.84 5.20
C ARG A 12 -9.50 -3.61 5.98
N LEU A 13 -9.10 -4.77 5.49
CA LEU A 13 -8.06 -5.59 6.15
C LEU A 13 -6.70 -4.89 6.13
N LEU A 14 -6.35 -4.25 5.01
CA LEU A 14 -5.12 -3.47 4.90
C LEU A 14 -5.15 -2.25 5.82
N SER A 15 -6.23 -1.48 5.85
CA SER A 15 -6.39 -0.33 6.76
C SER A 15 -6.18 -0.75 8.22
N ALA A 16 -6.90 -1.77 8.68
CA ALA A 16 -6.79 -2.26 10.05
C ALA A 16 -5.37 -2.75 10.38
N TRP A 17 -4.69 -3.39 9.42
CA TRP A 17 -3.32 -3.84 9.60
C TRP A 17 -2.30 -2.69 9.61
N LEU A 18 -2.49 -1.66 8.79
CA LEU A 18 -1.62 -0.48 8.75
C LEU A 18 -1.74 0.33 10.05
N GLU A 19 -2.95 0.52 10.56
CA GLU A 19 -3.22 1.19 11.84
C GLU A 19 -2.74 0.36 13.05
N GLY A 20 -2.79 -0.97 12.95
CA GLY A 20 -2.33 -1.88 13.99
C GLY A 20 -0.80 -1.88 14.13
N GLY A 21 -0.28 -1.32 15.23
CA GLY A 21 1.17 -1.27 15.50
C GLY A 21 1.83 -2.65 15.65
N ARG A 22 1.16 -3.64 16.25
CA ARG A 22 1.63 -5.04 16.26
C ARG A 22 0.98 -5.83 15.13
N THR A 23 1.82 -6.38 14.26
CA THR A 23 1.36 -7.24 13.17
C THR A 23 0.97 -8.62 13.71
N ALA A 24 -0.33 -8.90 13.81
CA ALA A 24 -0.80 -10.26 14.09
C ALA A 24 -0.59 -11.13 12.85
N ARG A 25 0.11 -12.27 12.99
CA ARG A 25 0.32 -13.24 11.89
C ARG A 25 -0.98 -13.61 11.17
N ARG A 26 -2.08 -13.72 11.93
CA ARG A 26 -3.43 -13.99 11.41
C ARG A 26 -3.93 -12.92 10.45
N GLN A 27 -3.67 -11.64 10.73
CA GLN A 27 -4.07 -10.54 9.83
C GLN A 27 -3.28 -10.60 8.52
N VAL A 28 -1.97 -10.80 8.59
CA VAL A 28 -1.10 -10.95 7.40
C VAL A 28 -1.57 -12.10 6.52
N PHE A 29 -1.85 -13.25 7.12
CA PHE A 29 -2.36 -14.41 6.38
C PHE A 29 -3.72 -14.12 5.72
N THR A 30 -4.63 -13.47 6.46
CA THR A 30 -5.96 -13.12 5.94
C THR A 30 -5.87 -12.15 4.77
N ILE A 31 -4.96 -11.17 4.82
CA ILE A 31 -4.73 -10.24 3.71
C ILE A 31 -4.20 -11.00 2.50
N ARG A 32 -3.14 -11.81 2.67
CA ARG A 32 -2.55 -12.62 1.58
C ARG A 32 -3.56 -13.53 0.91
N ALA A 33 -4.52 -14.09 1.66
CA ALA A 33 -5.57 -14.94 1.11
C ALA A 33 -6.60 -14.18 0.25
N VAL A 34 -6.76 -12.86 0.45
CA VAL A 34 -7.74 -12.04 -0.30
C VAL A 34 -7.13 -11.41 -1.55
N LEU A 35 -5.82 -11.12 -1.57
CA LEU A 35 -5.16 -10.47 -2.70
C LEU A 35 -5.32 -11.22 -4.05
N PRO A 36 -5.27 -12.57 -4.12
CA PRO A 36 -5.46 -13.30 -5.37
C PRO A 36 -6.85 -13.14 -5.98
N ALA A 37 -7.88 -12.88 -5.17
CA ALA A 37 -9.26 -12.71 -5.60
C ALA A 37 -9.55 -11.33 -6.22
N LEU A 38 -8.57 -10.42 -6.21
CA LEU A 38 -8.68 -9.11 -6.86
C LEU A 38 -8.41 -9.25 -8.36
N ASP A 39 -9.28 -8.64 -9.17
CA ASP A 39 -9.01 -8.47 -10.59
C ASP A 39 -7.90 -7.43 -10.84
N ALA A 40 -7.48 -7.28 -12.10
CA ALA A 40 -6.41 -6.35 -12.45
C ALA A 40 -6.75 -4.88 -12.14
N ALA A 41 -8.01 -4.48 -12.32
CA ALA A 41 -8.45 -3.10 -12.09
C ALA A 41 -8.47 -2.78 -10.59
N ASP A 42 -8.95 -3.71 -9.76
CA ASP A 42 -8.97 -3.59 -8.32
C ASP A 42 -7.57 -3.65 -7.72
N LYS A 43 -6.68 -4.51 -8.23
CA LYS A 43 -5.26 -4.51 -7.86
C LYS A 43 -4.64 -3.14 -8.13
N HIS A 44 -4.85 -2.59 -9.34
CA HIS A 44 -4.31 -1.28 -9.69
C HIS A 44 -4.86 -0.16 -8.78
N ARG A 45 -6.17 -0.13 -8.55
CA ARG A 45 -6.81 0.85 -7.64
C ARG A 45 -6.27 0.74 -6.22
N LEU A 46 -6.09 -0.47 -5.71
CA LEU A 46 -5.59 -0.73 -4.36
C LEU A 46 -4.12 -0.31 -4.22
N SER A 47 -3.28 -0.63 -5.21
CA SER A 47 -1.88 -0.17 -5.27
C SER A 47 -1.78 1.36 -5.32
N ARG A 48 -2.63 2.04 -6.10
CA ARG A 48 -2.66 3.51 -6.17
C ARG A 48 -3.12 4.14 -4.86
N TRP A 49 -4.11 3.54 -4.20
CA TRP A 49 -4.54 3.97 -2.87
C TRP A 49 -3.42 3.81 -1.83
N LEU A 50 -2.71 2.69 -1.83
CA LEU A 50 -1.55 2.47 -0.95
C LEU A 50 -0.40 3.43 -1.25
N ALA A 51 -0.16 3.76 -2.51
CA ALA A 51 0.84 4.74 -2.89
C ALA A 51 0.57 6.10 -2.23
N TRP A 52 -0.69 6.57 -2.24
CA TRP A 52 -1.08 7.78 -1.52
C TRP A 52 -0.88 7.67 -0.01
N LEU A 53 -1.18 6.51 0.58
CA LEU A 53 -0.91 6.28 2.01
C LEU A 53 0.59 6.31 2.33
N CYS A 54 1.44 5.77 1.46
CA CYS A 54 2.89 5.86 1.62
C CYS A 54 3.39 7.31 1.58
N VAL A 55 2.83 8.17 0.72
CA VAL A 55 3.17 9.61 0.70
C VAL A 55 2.76 10.28 2.03
N ALA A 56 1.52 10.05 2.48
CA ALA A 56 1.02 10.62 3.73
C ALA A 56 1.76 10.09 4.98
N ALA A 57 2.25 8.85 4.93
CA ALA A 57 3.05 8.25 5.98
C ALA A 57 4.51 8.74 5.95
N GLY A 58 5.09 8.96 4.76
CA GLY A 58 6.42 9.53 4.60
C GLY A 58 6.52 10.92 5.23
N ALA A 59 5.48 11.76 5.12
CA ALA A 59 5.39 13.04 5.82
C ALA A 59 5.44 12.92 7.35
N ARG A 60 5.13 11.75 7.90
CA ARG A 60 5.18 11.41 9.33
C ARG A 60 6.42 10.60 9.72
N GLY A 61 7.36 10.37 8.78
CA GLY A 61 8.55 9.55 9.00
C GLY A 61 8.30 8.04 9.05
N GLU A 62 7.13 7.58 8.62
CA GLU A 62 6.74 6.16 8.63
C GLU A 62 7.06 5.47 7.28
N TRP A 63 7.59 4.25 7.35
CA TRP A 63 8.07 3.51 6.17
C TRP A 63 7.10 2.40 5.75
N LEU A 64 5.90 2.80 5.29
CA LEU A 64 4.85 1.84 4.93
C LEU A 64 5.21 0.94 3.74
N LEU A 65 5.97 1.44 2.76
CA LEU A 65 6.31 0.66 1.56
C LEU A 65 7.06 -0.63 1.91
N ARG A 66 8.10 -0.56 2.76
CA ARG A 66 8.84 -1.76 3.22
C ARG A 66 7.93 -2.73 3.97
N ARG A 67 6.94 -2.23 4.71
CA ARG A 67 5.97 -3.07 5.41
C ARG A 67 5.09 -3.83 4.41
N ILE A 68 4.64 -3.15 3.34
CA ILE A 68 3.83 -3.73 2.25
C ILE A 68 4.66 -4.75 1.44
N GLU A 69 5.93 -4.48 1.15
CA GLU A 69 6.83 -5.44 0.48
C GLU A 69 6.98 -6.74 1.28
N ARG A 70 7.09 -6.65 2.61
CA ARG A 70 7.12 -7.83 3.50
C ARG A 70 5.79 -8.57 3.55
N LEU A 71 4.68 -7.85 3.37
CA LEU A 71 3.35 -8.46 3.27
C LEU A 71 3.26 -9.27 1.97
N ASP A 72 3.51 -8.67 0.82
CA ASP A 72 3.49 -9.36 -0.47
C ASP A 72 4.42 -8.65 -1.46
N PRO A 73 5.49 -9.31 -1.96
CA PRO A 73 6.48 -8.66 -2.81
C PRO A 73 5.91 -8.12 -4.13
N ALA A 74 5.00 -8.85 -4.78
CA ALA A 74 4.41 -8.43 -6.04
C ALA A 74 3.52 -7.20 -5.85
N PHE A 75 2.79 -7.18 -4.73
CA PHE A 75 1.95 -6.05 -4.35
C PHE A 75 2.77 -4.83 -3.90
N GLY A 76 3.90 -5.07 -3.22
CA GLY A 76 4.90 -4.04 -2.92
C GLY A 76 5.46 -3.40 -4.19
N ALA A 77 5.87 -4.20 -5.17
CA ALA A 77 6.34 -3.71 -6.46
C ALA A 77 5.26 -2.91 -7.22
N SER A 78 4.00 -3.37 -7.21
CA SER A 78 2.88 -2.64 -7.81
C SER A 78 2.62 -1.29 -7.11
N THR A 79 2.73 -1.25 -5.78
CA THR A 79 2.61 -0.02 -5.00
C THR A 79 3.76 0.95 -5.29
N ALA A 80 4.99 0.45 -5.40
CA ALA A 80 6.16 1.24 -5.79
C ALA A 80 6.02 1.81 -7.21
N ALA A 81 5.51 1.02 -8.16
CA ALA A 81 5.22 1.51 -9.51
C ALA A 81 4.14 2.60 -9.49
N ALA A 82 3.08 2.43 -8.70
CA ALA A 82 2.02 3.43 -8.55
C ALA A 82 2.51 4.73 -7.91
N LEU A 83 3.47 4.65 -6.97
CA LEU A 83 4.14 5.82 -6.37
C LEU A 83 4.85 6.68 -7.43
N LEU A 84 5.56 6.05 -8.38
CA LEU A 84 6.24 6.76 -9.47
C LEU A 84 5.27 7.44 -10.44
N GLN A 85 4.02 7.02 -10.47
CA GLN A 85 2.96 7.55 -11.33
C GLN A 85 2.04 8.55 -10.60
N LEU A 86 2.34 8.91 -9.35
CA LEU A 86 1.60 9.95 -8.65
C LEU A 86 1.94 11.32 -9.24
N PRO A 87 0.96 12.24 -9.37
CA PRO A 87 1.20 13.59 -9.85
C PRO A 87 2.23 14.29 -8.95
N ILE A 88 3.23 14.87 -9.61
CA ILE A 88 4.53 15.29 -9.05
C ILE A 88 4.40 16.39 -7.99
N GLU A 89 3.31 17.15 -8.01
CA GLU A 89 3.11 18.32 -7.15
C GLU A 89 2.83 18.00 -5.67
N VAL A 90 2.42 16.77 -5.33
CA VAL A 90 1.95 16.48 -3.95
C VAL A 90 2.95 15.67 -3.11
N GLY A 91 3.95 14.99 -3.69
CA GLY A 91 4.68 13.95 -2.92
C GLY A 91 6.16 13.72 -3.21
N LEU A 92 6.76 14.35 -4.23
CA LEU A 92 8.13 13.98 -4.63
C LEU A 92 9.24 14.56 -3.75
N SER A 93 9.03 15.68 -3.06
CA SER A 93 10.07 16.25 -2.18
C SER A 93 10.33 15.35 -0.96
N ILE A 94 9.29 14.76 -0.37
CA ILE A 94 9.41 14.03 0.90
C ILE A 94 10.06 12.64 0.70
N VAL A 95 9.71 11.92 -0.36
CA VAL A 95 10.25 10.56 -0.60
C VAL A 95 11.66 10.59 -1.21
N ARG A 96 11.98 11.64 -1.99
CA ARG A 96 13.24 11.73 -2.73
C ARG A 96 14.42 12.19 -1.87
N ASP A 97 14.19 13.06 -0.88
CA ASP A 97 15.23 13.46 0.08
C ASP A 97 15.73 12.28 0.91
N HIS A 98 14.82 11.39 1.34
CA HIS A 98 15.19 10.25 2.19
C HIS A 98 15.93 9.12 1.47
N ARG A 99 15.83 9.03 0.13
CA ARG A 99 16.59 8.04 -0.66
C ARG A 99 18.06 8.45 -0.88
N LYS A 100 18.39 9.73 -0.70
CA LYS A 100 19.77 10.25 -0.85
C LYS A 100 20.58 10.23 0.44
N SER A 101 19.97 10.00 1.59
CA SER A 101 20.62 10.03 2.91
C SER A 101 20.87 8.64 3.52
N ALA A 102 20.81 7.56 2.72
CA ALA A 102 21.04 6.19 3.15
C ALA A 102 22.24 5.56 2.45
#